data_AF-A0AAP8T1W8-F1
#
_entry.id   AF-A0AAP8T1W8-F1
#
_cell.length_a   1.000
_cell.length_b   1.000
_cell.length_c   1.000
_cell.angle_alpha   90.00
_cell.angle_beta   90.00
_cell.angle_gamma   90.00
#
_symmetry.space_group_name_H-M   'P 1'
#
loop_
_entity.id
_entity.type
_entity.pdbx_description
1 polymer ?
#
loop_
_entity_poly.entity_id
_entity_poly.type
_entity_poly.pdbx_seq_one_letter_code
_entity_poly.pdbx_strand_id
1 'polypeptide(L)' 'MSMQKITTFLMFEGKAEEAMNYYMSLFNDSEVVNITRYGADMGEFEGKVIHATFTLNGQEFMCIDST' A
#
# COMPACT_ATOMS: atom_id res chain seq x y z
N MET A 1 -17.07 14.89 -1.83
CA MET A 1 -16.49 13.60 -2.25
C MET A 1 -17.42 12.49 -1.78
N SER A 2 -17.79 11.54 -2.65
CA SER A 2 -18.53 10.36 -2.20
C SER A 2 -17.60 9.53 -1.32
N MET A 3 -18.03 9.17 -0.12
CA MET A 3 -17.27 8.31 0.77
C MET A 3 -17.18 6.92 0.13
N GLN A 4 -15.96 6.41 -0.06
CA GLN A 4 -15.70 5.09 -0.58
C GLN A 4 -16.33 4.04 0.35
N LYS A 5 -17.25 3.21 -0.15
CA LYS A 5 -17.88 2.15 0.66
C LYS A 5 -17.18 0.80 0.54
N ILE A 6 -16.46 0.59 -0.55
CA ILE A 6 -15.72 -0.63 -0.87
C ILE A 6 -14.35 -0.18 -1.36
N THR A 7 -13.31 -0.70 -0.74
CA THR A 7 -11.92 -0.40 -1.07
C THR A 7 -11.24 -1.67 -1.57
N THR A 8 -10.61 -1.59 -2.74
CA THR A 8 -9.80 -2.69 -3.25
C THR A 8 -8.61 -2.91 -2.33
N PHE A 9 -8.43 -4.15 -1.89
CA PHE A 9 -7.37 -4.57 -0.99
C PHE A 9 -6.46 -5.56 -1.70
N LEU A 10 -5.22 -5.16 -1.95
CA LEU A 10 -4.23 -5.93 -2.70
C LEU A 10 -3.28 -6.67 -1.76
N MET A 11 -2.84 -7.86 -2.17
CA MET A 11 -1.96 -8.71 -1.38
C MET A 11 -0.75 -9.08 -2.23
N PHE A 12 0.44 -8.90 -1.68
CA PHE A 12 1.72 -9.14 -2.35
C PHE A 12 2.62 -10.07 -1.53
N GLU A 13 3.61 -10.65 -2.21
CA GLU A 13 4.67 -11.46 -1.59
C GLU A 13 5.95 -10.62 -1.45
N GLY A 14 6.01 -9.79 -0.40
CA GLY A 14 7.19 -8.96 -0.08
C GLY A 14 7.46 -7.79 -1.03
N LYS A 15 6.44 -7.35 -1.79
CA LYS A 15 6.57 -6.32 -2.84
C LYS A 15 5.49 -5.24 -2.79
N ALA A 16 4.71 -5.15 -1.71
CA ALA A 16 3.61 -4.19 -1.62
C ALA A 16 4.07 -2.73 -1.79
N GLU A 17 5.17 -2.33 -1.16
CA GLU A 17 5.71 -0.97 -1.28
C GLU A 17 6.26 -0.68 -2.69
N GLU A 18 6.98 -1.62 -3.30
CA GLU A 18 7.45 -1.49 -4.69
C GLU A 18 6.27 -1.34 -5.65
N ALA A 19 5.24 -2.18 -5.49
CA ALA A 19 4.05 -2.19 -6.33
C ALA A 19 3.25 -0.88 -6.21
N MET A 20 2.99 -0.40 -4.98
CA MET A 20 2.27 0.87 -4.81
C MET A 20 3.04 2.04 -5.42
N ASN A 21 4.37 2.11 -5.22
CA ASN A 21 5.22 3.16 -5.78
C ASN A 21 5.21 3.12 -7.31
N TYR A 22 5.24 1.92 -7.89
CA TYR A 22 5.11 1.76 -9.33
C TYR A 22 3.74 2.26 -9.83
N TYR A 23 2.63 1.87 -9.19
CA TYR A 23 1.31 2.35 -9.59
C TYR A 23 1.18 3.87 -9.50
N MET A 24 1.65 4.47 -8.41
CA MET A 24 1.64 5.94 -8.25
C MET A 24 2.51 6.64 -9.30
N SER A 25 3.54 5.98 -9.84
CA SER A 25 4.33 6.53 -10.96
C SER A 25 3.59 6.54 -12.30
N LEU A 26 2.55 5.71 -12.45
CA LEU A 26 1.76 5.56 -13.68
C LEU A 26 0.51 6.44 -13.71
N PHE A 27 -0.07 6.74 -12.54
CA PHE A 27 -1.31 7.50 -12.42
C PHE A 27 -1.04 8.88 -11.82
N ASN A 28 -1.64 9.92 -12.39
CA ASN A 28 -1.58 11.26 -11.82
C ASN A 28 -2.40 11.33 -10.52
N ASP A 29 -2.24 12.41 -9.74
CA ASP A 29 -3.01 12.63 -8.50
C ASP A 29 -3.01 11.39 -7.59
N SER A 30 -1.80 10.89 -7.34
CA SER A 30 -1.52 9.70 -6.56
C SER A 30 -0.60 10.05 -5.41
N GLU A 31 -0.91 9.56 -4.21
CA GLU A 31 -0.11 9.79 -3.02
C GLU A 31 -0.20 8.63 -2.03
N VAL A 32 0.84 8.49 -1.19
CA VAL A 32 0.78 7.63 -0.02
C VAL A 32 -0.04 8.34 1.05
N VAL A 33 -1.11 7.71 1.52
CA VAL A 33 -1.93 8.22 2.63
C VAL A 33 -1.35 7.75 3.96
N ASN A 34 -1.04 6.46 4.06
CA ASN A 34 -0.43 5.86 5.25
C ASN A 34 0.33 4.59 4.90
N ILE A 35 1.40 4.30 5.62
CA ILE A 35 2.14 3.03 5.50
C ILE A 35 2.71 2.61 6.85
N THR A 36 2.36 1.40 7.25
CA THR A 36 2.87 0.72 8.44
C THR A 36 3.75 -0.45 8.00
N ARG A 37 4.99 -0.48 8.49
CA ARG A 37 5.96 -1.55 8.21
C ARG A 37 6.27 -2.33 9.48
N TYR A 38 6.70 -3.57 9.32
CA TYR A 38 7.30 -4.32 10.41
C TYR A 38 8.62 -3.67 10.84
N GLY A 39 8.82 -3.53 12.15
CA GLY A 39 10.05 -2.99 12.72
C GLY A 39 11.24 -3.93 12.63
N ALA A 40 12.42 -3.42 12.98
CA ALA A 40 13.70 -4.15 12.88
C ALA A 40 13.75 -5.46 13.68
N ASP A 41 12.97 -5.56 14.77
CA ASP A 41 12.98 -6.73 15.64
C ASP A 41 12.14 -7.91 15.11
N MET A 42 11.55 -7.80 13.91
CA MET A 42 10.60 -8.77 13.34
C MET A 42 11.24 -9.77 12.36
N GLY A 43 12.57 -9.85 12.31
CA GLY A 43 13.30 -10.86 11.54
C GLY A 43 13.04 -10.76 10.03
N GLU A 44 12.61 -11.85 9.39
CA GLU A 44 12.37 -11.91 7.95
C GLU A 44 11.25 -10.97 7.45
N PHE A 45 10.44 -10.43 8.38
CA PHE A 45 9.40 -9.47 8.07
C PHE A 45 9.88 -8.02 8.09
N GLU A 46 11.09 -7.72 8.61
CA GLU A 46 11.61 -6.36 8.71
C GLU A 46 11.42 -5.57 7.40
N GLY A 47 10.81 -4.39 7.51
CA GLY A 47 10.56 -3.51 6.36
C GLY A 47 9.38 -3.89 5.47
N LYS A 48 8.81 -5.12 5.58
CA LYS A 48 7.60 -5.51 4.83
C LYS A 48 6.39 -4.68 5.27
N VAL A 49 5.43 -4.52 4.36
CA VAL A 49 4.23 -3.73 4.60
C VAL A 49 3.22 -4.53 5.41
N ILE A 50 2.97 -4.11 6.65
CA ILE A 50 1.86 -4.62 7.48
C ILE A 50 0.53 -4.15 6.90
N HIS A 51 0.47 -2.87 6.52
CA HIS A 51 -0.70 -2.23 5.96
C HIS A 51 -0.31 -0.90 5.33
N ALA A 52 -0.73 -0.66 4.09
CA ALA A 52 -0.60 0.63 3.44
C ALA A 52 -1.91 1.06 2.80
N THR A 53 -2.11 2.38 2.76
CA THR A 53 -3.20 3.07 2.07
C THR A 53 -2.59 4.11 1.15
N PHE A 54 -3.01 4.10 -0.12
CA PHE A 54 -2.53 5.02 -1.13
C PHE A 54 -3.66 5.39 -2.09
N THR A 55 -3.51 6.49 -2.82
CA THR A 55 -4.46 6.92 -3.84
C THR A 55 -3.87 6.74 -5.23
N LEU A 56 -4.74 6.45 -6.21
CA LEU A 56 -4.43 6.53 -7.64
C LEU A 56 -5.52 7.37 -8.32
N ASN A 57 -5.18 8.49 -8.95
CA ASN A 57 -6.17 9.45 -9.49
C ASN A 57 -7.26 9.82 -8.44
N GLY A 58 -6.87 10.08 -7.19
CA GLY A 58 -7.77 10.42 -6.09
C GLY A 58 -8.66 9.28 -5.56
N GLN A 59 -8.49 8.05 -6.05
CA GLN A 59 -9.22 6.85 -5.63
C GLN A 59 -8.38 6.03 -4.64
N GLU A 60 -8.94 5.69 -3.48
CA GLU A 60 -8.22 4.97 -2.42
C GLU A 60 -8.06 3.46 -2.71
N PHE A 61 -6.88 2.94 -2.39
CA PHE A 61 -6.51 1.52 -2.41
C PHE A 61 -5.79 1.15 -1.11
N MET A 62 -5.82 -0.14 -0.75
CA MET A 62 -5.04 -0.71 0.35
C MET A 62 -4.15 -1.85 -0.14
N CYS A 63 -3.01 -2.06 0.52
CA CYS A 63 -2.18 -3.24 0.29
C CYS A 63 -1.43 -3.74 1.53
N ILE A 64 -1.04 -5.02 1.49
CA ILE A 64 -0.19 -5.70 2.47
C ILE A 64 0.82 -6.61 1.79
N ASP A 65 1.87 -6.98 2.52
CA ASP A 65 2.64 -8.19 2.25
C ASP A 65 2.08 -9.35 3.09
N SER A 66 1.68 -10.47 2.45
CA SER A 66 1.08 -11.61 3.16
C SER A 66 2.06 -12.66 3.65
N THR A 67 3.32 -12.58 3.23
CA THR A 67 4.35 -13.60 3.50
C THR A 67 5.74 -13.02 3.43
#